data_AF-A0A0Q9QPV1-F1
#
_entry.id   AF-A0A0Q9QPV1-F1
#
_cell.length_a   1.000
_cell.length_b   1.000
_cell.length_c   1.000
_cell.angle_alpha   90.00
_cell.angle_beta   90.00
_cell.angle_gamma   90.00
#
_symmetry.space_group_name_H-M   'P 1'
#
loop_
_entity.id
_entity.type
_entity.pdbx_description
1 polymer ?
#
loop_
_entity_poly.entity_id
_entity_poly.type
_entity_poly.pdbx_seq_one_letter_code
_entity_poly.pdbx_strand_id
1 'polypeptide(L)'
;MRQRLAGLSLVALLAACSPSQPPQAQDPPQPQAGQSAPANAVLGSAEWYAWVDHTLGISDDGHGPDHGSAEWNAAVQRKLGQEAPQAQPGSPDWQQAVDALLRTRTVELK
;
A
#
# COMPACT_ATOMS: atom_id res chain seq x y z
N MET A 1 38.65 42.55 30.58
CA MET A 1 40.07 42.70 30.18
C MET A 1 40.55 41.34 29.65
N ARG A 2 41.26 41.33 28.50
CA ARG A 2 41.92 40.18 27.82
C ARG A 2 40.93 39.29 27.00
N GLN A 3 40.71 39.42 25.69
CA GLN A 3 41.61 39.39 24.49
C GLN A 3 42.50 38.13 24.48
N ARG A 4 42.47 37.22 23.49
CA ARG A 4 42.74 37.43 22.05
C ARG A 4 42.45 36.23 21.13
N LEU A 5 42.26 36.57 19.83
CA LEU A 5 42.77 35.95 18.59
C LEU A 5 42.34 34.49 18.30
N ALA A 6 41.59 34.22 17.25
CA ALA A 6 41.93 34.28 15.82
C ALA A 6 42.02 32.84 15.29
N GLY A 7 41.20 32.55 14.29
CA GLY A 7 41.17 31.26 13.64
C GLY A 7 40.11 31.27 12.55
N LEU A 8 40.35 32.04 11.48
CA LEU A 8 39.71 31.74 10.20
C LEU A 8 40.15 30.32 9.80
N SER A 9 39.20 29.41 9.65
CA SER A 9 39.39 28.20 8.84
C SER A 9 38.27 28.16 7.81
N LEU A 10 38.63 28.67 6.65
CA LEU A 10 38.00 28.48 5.36
C LEU A 10 38.17 27.01 4.96
N VAL A 11 37.10 26.23 4.84
CA VAL A 11 37.03 25.11 3.88
C VAL A 11 35.57 24.96 3.43
N ALA A 12 35.31 25.41 2.20
CA ALA A 12 34.17 24.95 1.43
C ALA A 12 34.47 23.53 0.94
N LEU A 13 33.69 22.54 1.36
CA LEU A 13 33.62 21.24 0.71
C LEU A 13 32.16 20.89 0.48
N LEU A 14 31.74 21.01 -0.78
CA LEU A 14 30.56 20.40 -1.35
C LEU A 14 30.69 18.88 -1.20
N ALA A 15 29.96 18.30 -0.24
CA ALA A 15 29.69 16.87 -0.21
C ALA A 15 28.24 16.64 -0.66
N ALA A 16 27.97 16.88 -1.94
CA ALA A 16 26.88 16.19 -2.62
C ALA A 16 27.40 14.79 -2.93
N CYS A 17 27.13 13.82 -2.04
CA CYS A 17 27.28 12.42 -2.37
C CYS A 17 25.97 11.70 -2.05
N SER A 18 25.39 11.24 -3.16
CA SER A 18 24.20 10.44 -3.38
C SER A 18 23.83 9.47 -2.25
N PRO A 19 22.53 9.24 -1.99
CA PRO A 19 22.13 7.97 -1.40
C PRO A 19 22.53 6.86 -2.37
N SER A 20 23.49 6.03 -1.97
CA SER A 20 23.71 4.72 -2.56
C SER A 20 22.49 3.86 -2.27
N GLN A 21 21.51 3.85 -3.17
CA GLN A 21 20.53 2.77 -3.19
C GLN A 21 21.24 1.52 -3.73
N PRO A 22 21.35 0.43 -2.95
CA PRO A 22 21.77 -0.84 -3.51
C PRO A 22 20.76 -1.25 -4.61
N PRO A 23 21.21 -1.98 -5.64
CA PRO A 23 20.29 -2.54 -6.62
C PRO A 23 19.38 -3.50 -5.87
N GLN A 24 18.14 -3.08 -5.60
CA GLN A 24 17.15 -3.99 -5.08
C GLN A 24 16.87 -5.00 -6.18
N ALA A 25 17.44 -6.18 -5.99
CA ALA A 25 16.94 -7.40 -6.60
C ALA A 25 15.43 -7.40 -6.44
N GLN A 26 14.74 -7.66 -7.54
CA GLN A 26 13.31 -7.55 -7.70
C GLN A 26 12.60 -8.51 -6.72
N ASP A 27 12.22 -8.01 -5.55
CA ASP A 27 11.12 -8.58 -4.78
C ASP A 27 9.81 -8.26 -5.53
N PRO A 28 8.81 -9.17 -5.55
CA PRO A 28 7.50 -8.88 -6.12
C PRO A 28 6.97 -7.56 -5.52
N PRO A 29 6.27 -6.73 -6.32
CA PRO A 29 5.96 -5.35 -5.94
C PRO A 29 5.26 -5.31 -4.58
N GLN A 30 5.99 -4.87 -3.56
CA GLN A 30 5.40 -4.51 -2.27
C GLN A 30 4.41 -3.37 -2.53
N PRO A 31 3.13 -3.51 -2.15
CA PRO A 31 2.14 -2.46 -2.37
C PRO A 31 2.57 -1.20 -1.62
N GLN A 32 2.91 -0.13 -2.35
CA GLN A 32 3.30 1.13 -1.73
C GLN A 32 2.05 1.75 -1.10
N ALA A 33 2.13 2.02 0.21
CA ALA A 33 1.09 2.69 0.96
C ALA A 33 0.69 4.01 0.26
N GLY A 34 -0.56 4.09 -0.20
CA GLY A 34 -1.13 5.29 -0.83
C GLY A 34 -1.42 5.22 -2.33
N GLN A 35 -1.26 4.07 -2.99
CA GLN A 35 -1.65 3.94 -4.39
C GLN A 35 -3.17 3.78 -4.53
N SER A 36 -3.79 4.77 -5.17
CA SER A 36 -5.17 4.65 -5.67
C SER A 36 -5.27 3.42 -6.56
N ALA A 37 -6.39 2.68 -6.48
CA ALA A 37 -6.64 1.51 -7.31
C ALA A 37 -6.25 1.80 -8.77
N PRO A 38 -5.56 0.89 -9.47
CA PRO A 38 -5.46 1.02 -10.91
C PRO A 38 -6.89 1.08 -11.46
N ALA A 39 -7.25 2.17 -12.13
CA ALA A 39 -8.63 2.41 -12.56
C ALA A 39 -9.20 1.24 -13.39
N ASN A 40 -8.31 0.48 -14.04
CA ASN A 40 -8.61 -0.67 -14.89
C ASN A 40 -8.02 -1.99 -14.36
N ALA A 41 -7.75 -2.13 -13.05
CA ALA A 41 -7.32 -3.41 -12.50
C ALA A 41 -8.34 -4.50 -12.84
N VAL A 42 -7.87 -5.62 -13.38
CA VAL A 42 -8.73 -6.76 -13.70
C VAL A 42 -9.19 -7.38 -12.38
N LEU A 43 -10.50 -7.62 -12.22
CA LEU A 43 -11.04 -8.26 -11.02
C LEU A 43 -10.39 -9.63 -10.79
N GLY A 44 -9.97 -9.88 -9.55
CA GLY A 44 -9.27 -11.11 -9.18
C GLY A 44 -7.80 -11.18 -9.66
N SER A 45 -7.25 -10.11 -10.22
CA SER A 45 -5.80 -10.00 -10.46
C SER A 45 -5.02 -9.72 -9.17
N ALA A 46 -3.71 -9.98 -9.19
CA ALA A 46 -2.84 -9.68 -8.05
C ALA A 46 -2.88 -8.19 -7.65
N GLU A 47 -2.95 -7.29 -8.63
CA GLU A 47 -3.05 -5.84 -8.39
C GLU A 47 -4.38 -5.46 -7.74
N TRP A 48 -5.48 -6.09 -8.16
CA TRP A 48 -6.79 -5.87 -7.54
C TRP A 48 -6.80 -6.33 -6.08
N TYR A 49 -6.29 -7.53 -5.81
CA TYR A 49 -6.21 -8.04 -4.44
C TYR A 49 -5.36 -7.16 -3.54
N ALA A 50 -4.19 -6.73 -4.00
CA ALA A 50 -3.31 -5.83 -3.25
C ALA A 50 -3.97 -4.50 -2.93
N TRP A 51 -4.74 -3.94 -3.87
CA TRP A 51 -5.50 -2.73 -3.63
C TRP A 51 -6.63 -2.93 -2.60
N VAL A 52 -7.40 -4.02 -2.70
CA VAL A 52 -8.47 -4.33 -1.72
C VAL A 52 -7.87 -4.52 -0.34
N ASP A 53 -6.77 -5.27 -0.25
CA ASP A 53 -6.05 -5.54 0.99
C ASP A 53 -5.60 -4.23 1.67
N HIS A 54 -4.94 -3.36 0.91
CA HIS A 54 -4.51 -2.05 1.38
C HIS A 54 -5.69 -1.16 1.79
N THR A 55 -6.77 -1.11 0.99
CA THR A 55 -7.94 -0.25 1.26
C THR A 55 -8.66 -0.66 2.54
N LEU A 56 -8.70 -1.96 2.84
CA LEU A 56 -9.33 -2.50 4.05
C LEU A 56 -8.35 -2.70 5.22
N GLY A 57 -7.04 -2.50 4.99
CA GLY A 57 -5.96 -2.78 5.92
C GLY A 57 -6.04 -4.21 6.45
N ILE A 58 -6.05 -5.19 5.55
CA ILE A 58 -6.18 -6.62 5.90
C ILE A 58 -4.83 -7.19 6.30
N SER A 59 -3.79 -6.95 5.51
CA SER A 59 -2.43 -7.35 5.84
C SER A 59 -1.69 -6.21 6.56
N ASP A 60 -0.98 -6.56 7.64
CA ASP A 60 -0.11 -5.64 8.37
C ASP A 60 1.34 -6.14 8.23
N ASP A 61 2.25 -5.27 7.78
CA ASP A 61 3.70 -5.53 7.65
C ASP A 61 4.11 -6.83 6.91
N GLY A 62 3.28 -7.32 5.99
CA GLY A 62 3.52 -8.56 5.24
C GLY A 62 3.06 -9.84 5.93
N HIS A 63 2.40 -9.72 7.09
CA HIS A 63 1.69 -10.80 7.75
C HIS A 63 0.20 -10.69 7.46
N GLY A 64 -0.25 -11.44 6.47
CA GLY A 64 -1.65 -11.52 6.09
C GLY A 64 -1.96 -12.82 5.36
N PRO A 65 -3.24 -13.19 5.28
CA PRO A 65 -3.65 -14.35 4.50
C PRO A 65 -3.35 -14.15 3.02
N ASP A 66 -3.02 -15.23 2.30
CA ASP A 66 -2.75 -15.18 0.87
C ASP A 66 -3.93 -14.57 0.10
N HIS A 67 -3.64 -13.63 -0.80
CA HIS A 67 -4.65 -12.97 -1.62
C HIS A 67 -5.54 -13.96 -2.39
N GLY A 68 -6.86 -13.77 -2.30
CA GLY A 68 -7.85 -14.64 -2.94
C GLY A 68 -8.10 -15.98 -2.21
N SER A 69 -7.34 -16.29 -1.16
CA SER A 69 -7.62 -17.45 -0.30
C SER A 69 -8.94 -17.29 0.45
N ALA A 70 -9.48 -18.41 0.95
CA ALA A 70 -10.69 -18.40 1.78
C ALA A 70 -10.52 -17.53 3.04
N GLU A 71 -9.33 -17.55 3.66
CA GLU A 71 -9.01 -16.75 4.85
C GLU A 71 -9.00 -15.25 4.53
N TRP A 72 -8.41 -14.87 3.40
CA TRP A 72 -8.42 -13.49 2.93
C TRP A 72 -9.84 -13.02 2.59
N ASN A 73 -10.63 -13.84 1.88
CA ASN A 73 -12.02 -13.53 1.57
C ASN A 73 -12.89 -13.37 2.83
N ALA A 74 -12.63 -14.14 3.89
CA ALA A 74 -13.27 -13.98 5.19
C ALA A 74 -12.83 -12.69 5.90
N ALA A 75 -11.54 -12.34 5.82
CA ALA A 75 -11.03 -11.08 6.36
C ALA A 75 -11.66 -9.87 5.66
N VAL A 76 -11.79 -9.90 4.33
CA VAL A 76 -12.51 -8.87 3.55
C VAL A 76 -13.95 -8.72 4.05
N GLN A 77 -14.72 -9.81 4.14
CA GLN A 77 -16.11 -9.74 4.63
C GLN A 77 -16.19 -9.15 6.04
N ARG A 78 -15.28 -9.57 6.94
CA ARG A 78 -15.24 -9.03 8.30
C ARG A 78 -14.99 -7.52 8.32
N LYS A 79 -14.11 -7.03 7.45
CA LYS A 79 -13.81 -5.59 7.30
C LYS A 79 -14.97 -4.81 6.68
N LEU A 80 -15.70 -5.42 5.75
CA LEU A 80 -16.89 -4.82 5.12
C LEU A 80 -18.11 -4.83 6.03
N GLY A 81 -18.20 -5.77 6.98
CA GLY A 81 -19.26 -5.83 7.98
C GLY A 81 -20.64 -6.04 7.34
N GLN A 82 -21.60 -5.17 7.69
CA GLN A 82 -22.97 -5.26 7.17
C GLN A 82 -23.08 -4.94 5.68
N GLU A 83 -22.10 -4.22 5.12
CA GLU A 83 -22.07 -3.86 3.71
C GLU A 83 -21.37 -4.95 2.87
N ALA A 84 -20.90 -6.03 3.50
CA ALA A 84 -20.28 -7.14 2.78
C ALA A 84 -21.26 -7.74 1.75
N PRO A 85 -20.79 -8.02 0.51
CA PRO A 85 -21.61 -8.69 -0.47
C PRO A 85 -22.11 -10.04 0.03
N GLN A 86 -23.38 -10.33 -0.23
CA GLN A 86 -24.02 -11.60 0.14
C GLN A 86 -23.66 -12.75 -0.82
N ALA A 87 -22.94 -12.44 -1.92
CA ALA A 87 -22.46 -13.43 -2.87
C ALA A 87 -21.37 -14.34 -2.24
N GLN A 88 -21.16 -15.52 -2.84
CA GLN A 88 -20.17 -16.48 -2.36
C GLN A 88 -18.77 -15.85 -2.33
N PRO A 89 -18.07 -15.83 -1.18
CA PRO A 89 -16.76 -15.20 -1.09
C PRO A 89 -15.74 -15.82 -2.06
N GLY A 90 -14.98 -14.98 -2.75
CA GLY A 90 -14.03 -15.39 -3.78
C GLY A 90 -14.63 -15.69 -5.16
N SER A 91 -15.96 -15.65 -5.31
CA SER A 91 -16.59 -15.76 -6.64
C SER A 91 -16.43 -14.47 -7.47
N PRO A 92 -16.55 -14.54 -8.81
CA PRO A 92 -16.49 -13.34 -9.65
C PRO A 92 -17.56 -12.29 -9.29
N ASP A 93 -18.80 -12.72 -9.01
CA ASP A 93 -19.88 -11.83 -8.58
C ASP A 93 -19.54 -11.11 -7.26
N TRP A 94 -18.93 -11.84 -6.32
CA TRP A 94 -18.46 -11.26 -5.07
C TRP A 94 -17.34 -10.24 -5.30
N GLN A 95 -16.36 -10.54 -6.16
CA GLN A 95 -15.26 -9.62 -6.47
C GLN A 95 -15.79 -8.32 -7.09
N GLN A 96 -16.75 -8.41 -8.01
CA GLN A 96 -17.37 -7.25 -8.63
C GLN A 96 -18.11 -6.39 -7.59
N ALA A 97 -18.85 -7.02 -6.67
CA ALA A 97 -19.57 -6.30 -5.63
C ALA A 97 -18.61 -5.61 -4.63
N VAL A 98 -17.52 -6.28 -4.24
CA VAL A 98 -16.46 -5.68 -3.40
C VAL A 98 -15.82 -4.48 -4.10
N ASP A 99 -15.46 -4.62 -5.39
CA ASP A 99 -14.85 -3.52 -6.15
C ASP A 99 -15.76 -2.30 -6.20
N ALA A 100 -17.02 -2.48 -6.60
CA ALA A 100 -17.99 -1.38 -6.70
C ALA A 100 -18.16 -0.64 -5.36
N LEU A 101 -18.28 -1.40 -4.26
CA LEU A 101 -18.43 -0.84 -2.92
C LEU A 101 -17.20 -0.05 -2.49
N LEU A 102 -16.01 -0.62 -2.66
CA LEU A 102 -14.77 0.04 -2.27
C LEU A 102 -14.52 1.29 -3.12
N ARG A 103 -14.82 1.26 -4.42
CA ARG A 103 -14.72 2.45 -5.28
C ARG A 103 -15.65 3.56 -4.82
N THR A 104 -16.92 3.26 -4.50
CA THR A 104 -17.85 4.25 -3.92
C THR A 104 -17.28 4.89 -2.67
N ARG A 105 -16.77 4.09 -1.72
CA ARG A 105 -16.17 4.61 -0.48
C ARG A 105 -14.93 5.47 -0.71
N THR A 106 -14.06 5.08 -1.64
CA THR A 106 -12.85 5.88 -1.95
C THR A 106 -13.18 7.22 -2.60
N VAL A 107 -14.32 7.33 -3.29
CA VAL A 107 -14.81 8.60 -3.84
C VAL A 107 -15.42 9.49 -2.75
N GLU A 108 -16.16 8.91 -1.81
CA GLU A 108 -16.80 9.67 -0.72
C GLU A 108 -15.83 10.17 0.37
N LEU A 109 -14.68 9.51 0.52
CA LEU A 109 -13.66 9.89 1.52
C LEU A 109 -12.69 10.98 1.05
N LYS A 110 -12.92 11.57 -0.13
CA LYS A 110 -12.07 12.61 -0.74
C LYS A 110 -12.76 13.98 -0.75
#